data_AF-A0A4V3XCT6-F1
#
_entry.id   AF-A0A4V3XCT6-F1
#
_cell.length_a   1.000
_cell.length_b   1.000
_cell.length_c   1.000
_cell.angle_alpha   90.00
_cell.angle_beta   90.00
_cell.angle_gamma   90.00
#
_symmetry.space_group_name_H-M   'P 1'
#
loop_
_entity.id
_entity.type
_entity.pdbx_description
1 polymer ?
#
loop_
_entity_poly.entity_id
_entity_poly.type
_entity_poly.pdbx_seq_one_letter_code
_entity_poly.pdbx_strand_id
1 'polypeptide(L)'
;MAIWNTMLAAAFGGVVWCLLDWRLEKKFTMVGFCSGTIAGLVAATPASGFIPPWAAVIMGIVSGAACNFATKLKFLMRIDDALDLFAEHAIGGMIGLLFNAFFAKNSIIALDNVNTSIPGGWLDHNWKQLYIQFAYICAASGYAFVMTALLAKLVDMTPCLHLRATDDAEHLGMDDDQIGEFANDYIEVRRDYDDWTPPASVEKSWNIRADSGSDSSMRLPQHVAAGDRHGKPDVGLHDQQNGLPASGQNGSQLEPISEKE
;
A
#
# COMPACT_ATOMS: atom_id res chain seq x y z
N MET A 1 -9.43 -31.55 7.00
CA MET A 1 -8.14 -31.32 6.33
C MET A 1 -7.92 -29.86 5.92
N ALA A 2 -8.94 -29.18 5.36
CA ALA A 2 -8.81 -27.78 4.93
C ALA A 2 -8.28 -26.81 6.02
N ILE A 3 -8.75 -26.92 7.26
CA ILE A 3 -8.30 -26.06 8.37
C ILE A 3 -6.78 -26.23 8.61
N TRP A 4 -6.28 -27.46 8.68
CA TRP A 4 -4.85 -27.73 8.87
C TRP A 4 -4.01 -27.15 7.73
N ASN A 5 -4.43 -27.36 6.48
CA ASN A 5 -3.72 -26.82 5.32
C ASN A 5 -3.70 -25.29 5.33
N THR A 6 -4.81 -24.65 5.73
CA THR A 6 -4.92 -23.20 5.85
C THR A 6 -3.96 -22.65 6.90
N MET A 7 -3.92 -23.26 8.09
CA MET A 7 -3.02 -22.84 9.18
C MET A 7 -1.54 -23.04 8.83
N LEU A 8 -1.19 -24.17 8.18
CA LEU A 8 0.18 -24.44 7.73
C LEU A 8 0.63 -23.43 6.67
N ALA A 9 -0.19 -23.20 5.64
CA ALA A 9 0.15 -22.23 4.59
C ALA A 9 0.34 -20.82 5.17
N ALA A 10 -0.54 -20.40 6.07
CA ALA A 10 -0.44 -19.10 6.75
C ALA A 10 0.85 -18.97 7.58
N ALA A 11 1.15 -19.95 8.43
CA ALA A 11 2.33 -19.92 9.29
C ALA A 11 3.64 -19.86 8.49
N PHE A 12 3.77 -20.71 7.46
CA PHE A 12 4.98 -20.74 6.64
C PHE A 12 5.09 -19.54 5.69
N GLY A 13 3.97 -19.01 5.20
CA GLY A 13 3.95 -17.76 4.43
C GLY A 13 4.45 -16.56 5.24
N GLY A 14 3.95 -16.41 6.48
CA GLY A 14 4.39 -15.35 7.39
C GLY A 14 5.87 -15.44 7.75
N VAL A 15 6.36 -16.64 8.08
CA VAL A 15 7.77 -16.86 8.40
C VAL A 15 8.67 -16.54 7.21
N VAL A 16 8.34 -17.02 6.00
CA VAL A 16 9.18 -16.81 4.82
C VAL A 16 9.25 -15.34 4.44
N TRP A 17 8.12 -14.64 4.45
CA TRP A 17 8.11 -13.21 4.15
C TRP A 17 8.96 -12.42 5.15
N CYS A 18 8.78 -12.69 6.45
CA CYS A 18 9.55 -12.05 7.50
C CYS A 18 11.06 -12.32 7.37
N LEU A 19 11.46 -13.52 6.97
CA LEU A 19 12.86 -13.85 6.67
C LEU A 19 13.40 -13.14 5.43
N LEU A 20 12.58 -12.95 4.39
CA LEU A 20 12.96 -12.23 3.18
C LEU A 20 13.14 -10.73 3.43
N ASP A 21 12.30 -10.13 4.27
CA ASP A 21 12.46 -8.73 4.67
C ASP A 21 13.68 -8.56 5.59
N TRP A 22 13.89 -9.50 6.51
CA TRP A 22 15.08 -9.52 7.36
C TRP A 22 16.38 -9.58 6.54
N ARG A 23 16.39 -10.27 5.38
CA ARG A 23 17.57 -10.30 4.50
C ARG A 23 18.03 -8.89 4.11
N LEU A 24 17.09 -8.00 3.80
CA LEU A 24 17.34 -6.63 3.30
C LEU A 24 17.54 -5.64 4.44
N GLU A 25 16.61 -5.61 5.41
CA GLU A 25 16.57 -4.58 6.45
C GLU A 25 17.29 -4.98 7.75
N LYS A 26 17.66 -6.26 7.89
CA LYS A 26 18.26 -6.84 9.11
C LYS A 26 17.39 -6.69 10.38
N LYS A 27 16.09 -6.41 10.20
CA LYS A 27 15.09 -6.28 11.26
C LYS A 27 13.89 -7.16 10.94
N PHE A 28 13.23 -7.66 11.98
CA PHE A 28 11.97 -8.40 11.83
C PHE A 28 10.82 -7.41 11.81
N THR A 29 10.05 -7.41 10.72
CA THR A 29 8.88 -6.55 10.54
C THR A 29 7.60 -7.30 10.89
N MET A 30 6.77 -6.70 11.75
CA MET A 30 5.43 -7.25 12.04
C MET A 30 4.51 -7.11 10.82
N VAL A 31 4.65 -6.03 10.05
CA VAL A 31 3.87 -5.82 8.83
C VAL A 31 4.18 -6.92 7.82
N GLY A 32 5.47 -7.21 7.59
CA GLY A 32 5.87 -8.29 6.67
C GLY A 32 5.42 -9.68 7.13
N PHE A 33 5.43 -9.96 8.44
CA PHE A 33 4.86 -11.21 8.97
C PHE A 33 3.35 -11.31 8.70
N CYS A 34 2.59 -10.24 8.92
CA CYS A 34 1.15 -10.19 8.64
C CYS A 34 0.87 -10.34 7.13
N SER A 35 1.56 -9.59 6.27
CA SER A 35 1.46 -9.71 4.80
C SER A 35 1.76 -11.12 4.32
N GLY A 36 2.84 -11.75 4.82
CA GLY A 36 3.15 -13.13 4.49
C GLY A 36 2.11 -14.14 4.97
N THR A 37 1.51 -13.89 6.14
CA THR A 37 0.44 -14.72 6.67
C THR A 37 -0.80 -14.64 5.77
N ILE A 38 -1.19 -13.44 5.34
CA ILE A 38 -2.29 -13.20 4.41
C ILE A 38 -1.99 -13.85 3.06
N ALA A 39 -0.80 -13.68 2.49
CA ALA A 39 -0.41 -14.33 1.24
C ALA A 39 -0.51 -15.87 1.31
N GLY A 40 -0.16 -16.48 2.45
CA GLY A 40 -0.37 -17.90 2.73
C GLY A 40 -1.86 -18.30 2.77
N LEU A 41 -2.70 -17.51 3.44
CA LEU A 41 -4.16 -17.72 3.53
C LEU A 41 -4.84 -17.57 2.16
N VAL A 42 -4.47 -16.56 1.38
CA VAL A 42 -4.97 -16.34 0.02
C VAL A 42 -4.65 -17.56 -0.84
N ALA A 43 -3.40 -18.03 -0.84
CA ALA A 43 -3.01 -19.21 -1.62
C ALA A 43 -3.76 -20.49 -1.14
N ALA A 44 -4.03 -20.61 0.15
CA ALA A 44 -4.79 -21.73 0.70
C ALA A 44 -6.29 -21.73 0.34
N THR A 45 -6.85 -20.57 0.01
CA THR A 45 -8.29 -20.42 -0.29
C THR A 45 -8.76 -21.38 -1.38
N PRO A 46 -8.14 -21.45 -2.58
CA PRO A 46 -8.55 -22.41 -3.60
C PRO A 46 -8.03 -23.83 -3.34
N ALA A 47 -7.02 -24.05 -2.48
CA ALA A 47 -6.27 -25.32 -2.46
C ALA A 47 -6.44 -26.18 -1.20
N SER A 48 -6.86 -25.58 -0.07
CA SER A 48 -6.84 -26.22 1.25
C SER A 48 -7.64 -27.52 1.32
N GLY A 49 -8.72 -27.67 0.56
CA GLY A 49 -9.54 -28.88 0.51
C GLY A 49 -9.01 -30.00 -0.39
N PHE A 50 -8.02 -29.74 -1.24
CA PHE A 50 -7.62 -30.64 -2.32
C PHE A 50 -6.20 -31.20 -2.18
N ILE A 51 -5.31 -30.49 -1.50
CA ILE A 51 -3.89 -30.84 -1.40
C ILE A 51 -3.55 -31.58 -0.09
N PRO A 52 -2.48 -32.41 -0.07
CA PRO A 52 -1.99 -33.00 1.17
C PRO A 52 -1.26 -31.96 2.07
N PRO A 53 -1.17 -32.17 3.40
CA PRO A 53 -0.59 -31.19 4.34
C PRO A 53 0.85 -30.76 4.05
N TRP A 54 1.70 -31.68 3.58
CA TRP A 54 3.08 -31.34 3.24
C TRP A 54 3.15 -30.36 2.05
N ALA A 55 2.19 -30.45 1.11
CA ALA A 55 2.13 -29.53 -0.02
C ALA A 55 1.66 -28.13 0.42
N ALA A 56 0.83 -28.04 1.47
CA ALA A 56 0.40 -26.76 2.04
C ALA A 56 1.58 -25.97 2.64
N VAL A 57 2.56 -26.65 3.22
CA VAL A 57 3.81 -26.03 3.70
C VAL A 57 4.59 -25.42 2.54
N ILE A 58 4.78 -26.18 1.47
CA ILE A 58 5.48 -25.70 0.26
C ILE A 58 4.72 -24.53 -0.36
N MET A 59 3.39 -24.60 -0.39
CA MET A 59 2.54 -23.53 -0.90
C MET A 59 2.71 -22.24 -0.11
N GLY A 60 2.71 -22.30 1.22
CA GLY A 60 2.96 -21.13 2.08
C GLY A 60 4.34 -20.52 1.82
N ILE A 61 5.39 -21.34 1.68
CA ILE A 61 6.74 -20.87 1.37
C ILE A 61 6.78 -20.16 0.01
N VAL A 62 6.18 -20.78 -1.02
CA VAL A 62 6.18 -20.25 -2.39
C VAL A 62 5.34 -18.99 -2.50
N SER A 63 4.14 -18.96 -1.90
CA SER A 63 3.28 -17.77 -1.92
C SER A 63 3.90 -16.62 -1.13
N GLY A 64 4.41 -16.88 0.08
CA GLY A 64 5.10 -15.87 0.88
C GLY A 64 6.29 -15.25 0.14
N ALA A 65 7.09 -16.07 -0.55
CA ALA A 65 8.21 -15.57 -1.33
C ALA A 65 7.79 -14.82 -2.59
N ALA A 66 6.89 -15.40 -3.39
CA ALA A 66 6.48 -14.81 -4.66
C ALA A 66 5.70 -13.50 -4.45
N CYS A 67 4.80 -13.44 -3.47
CA CYS A 67 4.05 -12.24 -3.15
C CYS A 67 4.97 -11.13 -2.59
N ASN A 68 5.97 -11.47 -1.77
CA ASN A 68 6.98 -10.50 -1.31
C ASN A 68 7.70 -9.84 -2.50
N PHE A 69 8.17 -10.63 -3.47
CA PHE A 69 8.81 -10.07 -4.67
C PHE A 69 7.82 -9.32 -5.58
N ALA A 70 6.56 -9.77 -5.65
CA ALA A 70 5.52 -9.13 -6.45
C ALA A 70 5.21 -7.70 -5.98
N THR A 71 5.42 -7.36 -4.70
CA THR A 71 5.30 -5.97 -4.21
C THR A 71 6.22 -5.00 -4.97
N LYS A 72 7.32 -5.48 -5.56
CA LYS A 72 8.23 -4.66 -6.35
C LYS A 72 7.72 -4.35 -7.76
N LEU A 73 6.71 -5.09 -8.23
CA LEU A 73 6.14 -4.91 -9.57
C LEU A 73 5.47 -3.54 -9.74
N LYS A 74 4.89 -2.99 -8.67
CA LYS A 74 4.22 -1.67 -8.72
C LYS A 74 5.17 -0.53 -9.08
N PHE A 75 6.41 -0.57 -8.59
CA PHE A 75 7.45 0.40 -8.93
C PHE A 75 7.91 0.26 -10.38
N LEU A 76 7.96 -0.96 -10.91
CA LEU A 76 8.35 -1.21 -12.30
C LEU A 76 7.26 -0.75 -13.27
N MET A 77 5.99 -1.01 -12.96
CA MET A 77 4.85 -0.62 -13.80
C MET A 77 4.37 0.80 -13.56
N ARG A 78 4.91 1.50 -12.55
CA ARG A 78 4.46 2.84 -12.09
C ARG A 78 2.96 2.87 -11.78
N ILE A 79 2.47 1.78 -11.20
CA ILE A 79 1.10 1.66 -10.71
C ILE A 79 1.13 1.95 -9.22
N ASP A 80 0.18 2.74 -8.76
CA ASP A 80 0.02 3.05 -7.35
C ASP A 80 -0.98 2.07 -6.74
N ASP A 81 -0.44 1.03 -6.09
CA ASP A 81 -1.19 0.06 -5.30
C ASP A 81 -0.86 0.31 -3.82
N ALA A 82 -1.72 1.08 -3.16
CA ALA A 82 -1.52 1.59 -1.81
C ALA A 82 -1.39 0.47 -0.76
N LEU A 83 -2.12 -0.64 -0.96
CA LEU A 83 -2.21 -1.74 0.00
C LEU A 83 -1.58 -3.04 -0.51
N ASP A 84 -0.85 -3.00 -1.63
CA ASP A 84 -0.24 -4.19 -2.25
C ASP A 84 -1.26 -5.32 -2.54
N LEU A 85 -2.53 -4.96 -2.81
CA LEU A 85 -3.62 -5.92 -3.01
C LEU A 85 -3.36 -6.83 -4.21
N PHE A 86 -2.77 -6.29 -5.28
CA PHE A 86 -2.44 -7.11 -6.45
C PHE A 86 -1.37 -8.15 -6.12
N ALA A 87 -0.33 -7.75 -5.40
CA ALA A 87 0.78 -8.64 -5.04
C ALA A 87 0.32 -9.75 -4.08
N GLU A 88 -0.49 -9.43 -3.07
CA GLU A 88 -0.95 -10.43 -2.10
C GLU A 88 -2.10 -11.28 -2.65
N HIS A 89 -3.14 -10.67 -3.22
CA HIS A 89 -4.38 -11.36 -3.59
C HIS A 89 -4.34 -11.96 -4.98
N ALA A 90 -3.91 -11.21 -6.00
CA ALA A 90 -3.91 -11.71 -7.37
C ALA A 90 -2.83 -12.78 -7.56
N ILE A 91 -1.57 -12.46 -7.22
CA ILE A 91 -0.47 -13.42 -7.36
C ILE A 91 -0.63 -14.60 -6.39
N GLY A 92 -1.02 -14.34 -5.13
CA GLY A 92 -1.29 -15.40 -4.15
C GLY A 92 -2.40 -16.35 -4.61
N GLY A 93 -3.50 -15.81 -5.15
CA GLY A 93 -4.61 -16.59 -5.68
C GLY A 93 -4.22 -17.44 -6.89
N MET A 94 -3.42 -16.88 -7.81
CA MET A 94 -2.87 -17.62 -8.95
C MET A 94 -1.99 -18.79 -8.50
N ILE A 95 -1.13 -18.57 -7.50
CA ILE A 95 -0.28 -19.63 -6.94
C ILE A 95 -1.15 -20.73 -6.33
N GLY A 96 -2.18 -20.38 -5.55
CA GLY A 96 -3.10 -21.36 -4.98
C GLY A 96 -3.79 -22.23 -6.06
N LEU A 97 -4.28 -21.61 -7.13
CA LEU A 97 -4.90 -22.33 -8.26
C LEU A 97 -3.89 -23.24 -9.00
N LEU A 98 -2.65 -22.77 -9.20
CA LEU A 98 -1.59 -23.59 -9.77
C LEU A 98 -1.22 -24.77 -8.86
N PHE A 99 -1.22 -24.59 -7.54
CA PHE A 99 -0.98 -25.68 -6.60
C PHE A 99 -2.02 -26.79 -6.69
N ASN A 100 -3.28 -26.47 -7.02
CA ASN A 100 -4.27 -27.50 -7.31
C ASN A 100 -3.93 -28.30 -8.57
N ALA A 101 -3.33 -27.69 -9.59
CA ALA A 101 -2.91 -28.42 -10.79
C ALA A 101 -1.86 -29.49 -10.46
N PHE A 102 -0.91 -29.14 -9.60
CA PHE A 102 0.21 -30.02 -9.26
C PHE A 102 -0.14 -31.01 -8.14
N PHE A 103 -0.70 -30.53 -7.03
CA PHE A 103 -0.75 -31.24 -5.76
C PHE A 103 -2.15 -31.67 -5.32
N ALA A 104 -3.21 -31.37 -6.07
CA ALA A 104 -4.53 -31.90 -5.75
C ALA A 104 -4.50 -33.43 -5.78
N LYS A 105 -5.15 -34.08 -4.83
CA LYS A 105 -5.14 -35.54 -4.71
C LYS A 105 -6.53 -36.07 -4.39
N ASN A 106 -7.07 -36.94 -5.25
CA ASN A 106 -8.37 -37.58 -5.16
C ASN A 106 -8.62 -38.18 -3.77
N SER A 107 -7.63 -38.82 -3.15
CA SER A 107 -7.78 -39.38 -1.79
C SER A 107 -8.06 -38.32 -0.72
N ILE A 108 -7.66 -37.07 -0.94
CA ILE A 108 -7.95 -35.93 -0.06
C ILE A 108 -9.32 -35.33 -0.41
N ILE A 109 -9.62 -35.18 -1.70
CA ILE A 109 -10.92 -34.67 -2.17
C ILE A 109 -12.07 -35.58 -1.70
N ALA A 110 -11.87 -36.90 -1.76
CA ALA A 110 -12.85 -37.91 -1.41
C ALA A 110 -13.07 -38.10 0.12
N LEU A 111 -12.39 -37.33 0.98
CA LEU A 111 -12.54 -37.44 2.44
C LEU A 111 -13.95 -37.11 2.95
N ASP A 112 -14.72 -36.36 2.16
CA ASP A 112 -16.11 -36.03 2.47
C ASP A 112 -17.11 -37.15 2.13
N ASN A 113 -16.66 -38.23 1.48
CA ASN A 113 -17.49 -39.32 0.94
C ASN A 113 -18.58 -38.87 -0.05
N VAL A 114 -18.47 -37.65 -0.61
CA VAL A 114 -19.39 -37.11 -1.62
C VAL A 114 -18.66 -36.95 -2.95
N ASN A 115 -17.46 -36.38 -2.93
CA ASN A 115 -16.69 -36.01 -4.11
C ASN A 115 -15.68 -37.11 -4.52
N THR A 116 -16.13 -38.35 -4.60
CA THR A 116 -15.25 -39.52 -4.80
C THR A 116 -14.75 -39.69 -6.23
N SER A 117 -15.47 -39.17 -7.22
CA SER A 117 -15.14 -39.32 -8.66
C SER A 117 -14.30 -38.16 -9.23
N ILE A 118 -13.91 -37.18 -8.42
CA ILE A 118 -13.16 -36.01 -8.92
C ILE A 118 -11.69 -36.42 -9.12
N PRO A 119 -11.15 -36.36 -10.36
CA PRO A 119 -9.74 -36.62 -10.58
C PRO A 119 -8.89 -35.54 -9.90
N GLY A 120 -7.80 -35.93 -9.24
CA GLY A 120 -6.85 -35.00 -8.64
C GLY A 120 -6.03 -34.23 -9.68
N GLY A 121 -4.90 -33.72 -9.24
CA GLY A 121 -3.91 -33.05 -10.10
C GLY A 121 -2.84 -34.02 -10.60
N TRP A 122 -1.63 -33.50 -10.80
CA TRP A 122 -0.50 -34.29 -11.30
C TRP A 122 -0.11 -35.46 -10.40
N LEU A 123 -0.31 -35.35 -9.07
CA LEU A 123 -0.08 -36.46 -8.13
C LEU A 123 -0.90 -37.72 -8.47
N ASP A 124 -2.06 -37.57 -9.11
CA ASP A 124 -2.89 -38.68 -9.57
C ASP A 124 -2.79 -38.90 -11.09
N HIS A 125 -1.70 -38.43 -11.72
CA HIS A 125 -1.44 -38.53 -13.15
C HIS A 125 -2.48 -37.82 -14.04
N ASN A 126 -3.24 -36.87 -13.49
CA ASN A 126 -4.14 -36.02 -14.26
C ASN A 126 -3.42 -34.75 -14.74
N TRP A 127 -2.65 -34.89 -15.82
CA TRP A 127 -1.90 -33.78 -16.41
C TRP A 127 -2.78 -32.67 -16.98
N LYS A 128 -4.06 -33.00 -17.29
CA LYS A 128 -5.05 -32.05 -17.82
C LYS A 128 -5.37 -30.94 -16.81
N GLN A 129 -5.18 -31.18 -15.52
CA GLN A 129 -5.51 -30.21 -14.48
C GLN A 129 -4.75 -28.88 -14.65
N LEU A 130 -3.53 -28.89 -15.22
CA LEU A 130 -2.74 -27.68 -15.39
C LEU A 130 -3.39 -26.66 -16.31
N TYR A 131 -3.81 -27.06 -17.51
CA TYR A 131 -4.44 -26.10 -18.43
C TYR A 131 -5.82 -25.68 -17.96
N ILE A 132 -6.53 -26.53 -17.20
CA ILE A 132 -7.84 -26.19 -16.61
C ILE A 132 -7.67 -25.08 -15.57
N GLN A 133 -6.72 -25.21 -14.64
CA GLN A 133 -6.46 -24.18 -13.64
C GLN A 133 -5.94 -22.89 -14.28
N PHE A 134 -5.10 -23.00 -15.30
CA PHE A 134 -4.64 -21.84 -16.06
C PHE A 134 -5.80 -21.13 -16.78
N ALA A 135 -6.74 -21.87 -17.37
CA ALA A 135 -7.94 -21.31 -17.97
C ALA A 135 -8.81 -20.59 -16.93
N TYR A 136 -8.95 -21.12 -15.71
CA TYR A 136 -9.64 -20.43 -14.62
C TYR A 136 -8.95 -19.13 -14.22
N ILE A 137 -7.62 -19.12 -14.12
CA ILE A 137 -6.85 -17.90 -13.85
C ILE A 137 -7.13 -16.86 -14.93
N CYS A 138 -6.96 -17.22 -16.21
CA CYS A 138 -7.18 -16.28 -17.31
C CYS A 138 -8.62 -15.77 -17.38
N ALA A 139 -9.61 -16.65 -17.19
CA ALA A 139 -11.02 -16.27 -17.24
C ALA A 139 -11.39 -15.35 -16.06
N ALA A 140 -11.01 -15.70 -14.83
CA ALA A 140 -11.31 -14.92 -13.65
C ALA A 140 -10.59 -13.57 -13.66
N SER A 141 -9.29 -13.54 -13.96
CA SER A 141 -8.52 -12.30 -14.04
C SER A 141 -8.99 -11.41 -15.20
N GLY A 142 -9.27 -11.99 -16.36
CA GLY A 142 -9.78 -11.26 -17.52
C GLY A 142 -11.14 -10.64 -17.23
N TYR A 143 -12.08 -11.41 -16.68
CA TYR A 143 -13.39 -10.90 -16.30
C TYR A 143 -13.30 -9.82 -15.22
N ALA A 144 -12.57 -10.08 -14.13
CA ALA A 144 -12.44 -9.13 -13.02
C ALA A 144 -11.79 -7.82 -13.50
N PHE A 145 -10.73 -7.88 -14.30
CA PHE A 145 -10.07 -6.68 -14.81
C PHE A 145 -10.96 -5.90 -15.78
N VAL A 146 -11.53 -6.56 -16.78
CA VAL A 146 -12.33 -5.89 -17.83
C VAL A 146 -13.60 -5.29 -17.25
N MET A 147 -14.33 -6.04 -16.42
CA MET A 147 -15.58 -5.55 -15.83
C MET A 147 -15.32 -4.45 -14.81
N THR A 148 -14.30 -4.58 -13.96
CA THR A 148 -13.96 -3.52 -13.00
C THR A 148 -13.48 -2.26 -13.71
N ALA A 149 -12.64 -2.36 -14.73
CA ALA A 149 -12.20 -1.21 -15.51
C ALA A 149 -13.35 -0.52 -16.25
N LEU A 150 -14.27 -1.29 -16.82
CA LEU A 150 -15.47 -0.76 -17.46
C LEU A 150 -16.36 -0.03 -16.45
N LEU A 151 -16.66 -0.66 -15.30
CA LEU A 151 -17.48 -0.04 -14.27
C LEU A 151 -16.82 1.21 -13.67
N ALA A 152 -15.54 1.14 -13.32
CA ALA A 152 -14.78 2.27 -12.79
C ALA A 152 -14.79 3.45 -13.78
N LYS A 153 -14.62 3.18 -15.08
CA LYS A 153 -14.68 4.22 -16.11
C LYS A 153 -16.08 4.80 -16.30
N LEU A 154 -17.13 3.97 -16.24
CA LEU A 154 -18.51 4.45 -16.33
C LEU A 154 -18.88 5.33 -15.12
N VAL A 155 -18.44 4.95 -13.93
CA VAL A 155 -18.60 5.73 -12.70
C VAL A 155 -17.88 7.06 -12.82
N ASP A 156 -16.61 7.05 -13.21
CA ASP A 156 -15.80 8.26 -13.35
C ASP A 156 -16.30 9.22 -14.46
N MET A 157 -16.99 8.70 -15.47
CA MET A 157 -17.63 9.54 -16.50
C MET A 157 -18.98 10.13 -16.07
N THR A 158 -19.55 9.66 -14.95
CA THR A 158 -20.85 10.14 -14.48
C THR A 158 -20.66 11.42 -13.66
N PRO A 159 -21.32 12.53 -14.01
CA PRO A 159 -21.20 13.77 -13.24
C PRO A 159 -21.65 13.52 -11.79
N CYS A 160 -20.87 14.05 -10.84
CA CYS A 160 -21.03 13.88 -9.38
C CYS A 160 -20.58 12.52 -8.79
N LEU A 161 -19.98 11.61 -9.57
CA LEU A 161 -19.53 10.30 -9.07
C LEU A 161 -18.08 9.98 -9.46
N HIS A 162 -17.22 11.00 -9.48
CA HIS A 162 -15.79 10.80 -9.70
C HIS A 162 -15.19 9.89 -8.63
N LEU A 163 -14.46 8.86 -9.07
CA LEU A 163 -13.93 7.84 -8.18
C LEU A 163 -12.74 8.37 -7.34
N ARG A 164 -12.01 9.35 -7.88
CA ARG A 164 -10.88 9.99 -7.23
C ARG A 164 -11.31 11.37 -6.72
N ALA A 165 -10.84 11.73 -5.53
CA ALA A 165 -10.97 13.08 -5.00
C ALA A 165 -10.20 14.10 -5.87
N THR A 166 -10.56 15.37 -5.74
CA THR A 166 -9.80 16.47 -6.36
C THR A 166 -8.45 16.65 -5.65
N ASP A 167 -7.47 17.24 -6.32
CA ASP A 167 -6.12 17.45 -5.75
C ASP A 167 -6.15 18.32 -4.48
N ASP A 168 -7.09 19.28 -4.41
CA ASP A 168 -7.31 20.12 -3.23
C ASP A 168 -7.88 19.31 -2.06
N ALA A 169 -8.83 18.41 -2.32
CA ALA A 169 -9.39 17.50 -1.33
C ALA A 169 -8.36 16.47 -0.84
N GLU A 170 -7.46 16.01 -1.73
CA GLU A 170 -6.35 15.12 -1.38
C GLU A 170 -5.31 15.84 -0.50
N HIS A 171 -5.02 17.13 -0.76
CA HIS A 171 -4.14 17.96 0.09
C HIS A 171 -4.73 18.24 1.47
N LEU A 172 -6.03 18.57 1.52
CA LEU A 172 -6.73 18.75 2.78
C LEU A 172 -6.72 17.41 3.55
N GLY A 173 -7.04 16.31 2.88
CA GLY A 173 -7.15 14.99 3.46
C GLY A 173 -8.62 14.57 3.58
N MET A 174 -8.86 13.28 3.33
CA MET A 174 -10.20 12.73 3.12
C MET A 174 -11.13 12.86 4.34
N ASP A 175 -10.58 12.85 5.55
CA ASP A 175 -11.36 12.99 6.80
C ASP A 175 -12.04 14.38 6.85
N ASP A 176 -11.28 15.45 6.58
CA ASP A 176 -11.77 16.84 6.61
C ASP A 176 -12.70 17.14 5.42
N ASP A 177 -12.34 16.66 4.22
CA ASP A 177 -13.14 16.89 3.01
C ASP A 177 -14.48 16.13 2.99
N GLN A 178 -14.48 14.83 3.33
CA GLN A 178 -15.68 13.99 3.20
C GLN A 178 -16.49 13.86 4.49
N ILE A 179 -15.87 13.98 5.66
CA ILE A 179 -16.52 13.75 6.96
C ILE A 179 -16.68 15.07 7.72
N GLY A 180 -15.72 16.00 7.59
CA GLY A 180 -15.71 17.27 8.29
C GLY A 180 -15.27 17.16 9.76
N GLU A 181 -14.72 16.01 10.14
CA GLU A 181 -14.12 15.74 11.45
C GLU A 181 -12.84 14.91 11.27
N PHE A 182 -11.88 15.08 12.19
CA PHE A 182 -10.62 14.34 12.14
C PHE A 182 -10.71 13.04 12.94
N ALA A 183 -10.10 11.96 12.44
CA ALA A 183 -9.97 10.73 13.21
C ALA A 183 -9.12 10.89 14.49
N ASN A 184 -8.21 11.88 14.54
CA ASN A 184 -7.38 12.18 15.70
C ASN A 184 -7.13 13.69 15.86
N ASP A 185 -7.46 14.24 17.04
CA ASP A 185 -7.25 15.67 17.41
C ASP A 185 -5.80 16.17 17.26
N TYR A 186 -4.81 15.29 17.41
CA TYR A 186 -3.39 15.70 17.41
C TYR A 186 -2.84 16.06 16.02
N ILE A 187 -3.57 15.74 14.95
CA ILE A 187 -3.16 15.99 13.56
C ILE A 187 -3.44 17.45 13.17
N GLU A 188 -4.42 18.09 13.80
CA GLU A 188 -4.78 19.50 13.54
C GLU A 188 -3.66 20.49 13.89
N VAL A 189 -2.83 20.15 14.88
CA VAL A 189 -1.76 21.03 15.40
C VAL A 189 -0.49 20.96 14.55
N ARG A 190 -0.32 19.92 13.72
CA ARG A 190 0.89 19.68 12.90
C ARG A 190 0.50 18.99 11.60
N ARG A 191 -0.15 19.73 10.72
CA ARG A 191 -0.58 19.23 9.40
C ARG A 191 0.57 19.33 8.40
N ASP A 192 1.29 20.46 8.41
CA ASP A 192 2.46 20.66 7.57
C ASP A 192 3.76 20.38 8.33
N TYR A 193 4.75 19.85 7.63
CA TYR A 193 6.08 19.59 8.20
C TYR A 193 6.72 20.87 8.76
N ASP A 194 6.42 22.00 8.13
CA ASP A 194 6.94 23.32 8.49
C ASP A 194 6.26 23.92 9.73
N ASP A 195 5.15 23.34 10.21
CA ASP A 195 4.48 23.75 11.45
C ASP A 195 5.23 23.30 12.71
N TRP A 196 6.38 22.64 12.56
CA TRP A 196 7.19 22.20 13.69
C TRP A 196 7.85 23.37 14.42
N THR A 197 7.21 23.82 15.51
CA THR A 197 7.86 24.63 16.53
C THR A 197 8.51 23.73 17.59
N PRO A 198 9.83 23.82 17.82
CA PRO A 198 10.46 23.09 18.91
C PRO A 198 9.95 23.64 20.26
N PRO A 199 9.76 22.78 21.29
CA PRO A 199 9.40 23.26 22.62
C PRO A 199 10.47 24.22 23.13
N ALA A 200 10.08 25.29 23.83
CA ALA A 200 10.97 26.38 24.26
C ALA A 200 12.22 25.93 25.06
N SER A 201 12.15 24.75 25.70
CA SER A 201 13.29 24.12 26.38
C SER A 201 14.36 23.59 25.41
N VAL A 202 13.95 23.15 24.22
CA VAL A 202 14.82 22.69 23.13
C VAL A 202 15.37 23.89 22.36
N GLU A 203 14.57 24.93 22.14
CA GLU A 203 15.03 26.19 21.54
C GLU A 203 16.16 26.83 22.36
N LYS A 204 16.04 26.83 23.69
CA LYS A 204 17.11 27.32 24.59
C LYS A 204 18.39 26.50 24.48
N SER A 205 18.30 25.18 24.34
CA SER A 205 19.49 24.32 24.25
C SER A 205 20.15 24.35 22.86
N TRP A 206 19.37 24.62 21.80
CA TRP A 206 19.87 24.87 20.45
C TRP A 206 20.57 26.23 20.34
N ASN A 207 19.97 27.28 20.89
CA ASN A 207 20.54 28.63 20.87
C ASN A 207 21.82 28.74 21.71
N ILE A 208 21.95 27.96 22.79
CA ILE A 208 23.19 27.89 23.59
C ILE A 208 24.31 27.18 22.80
N ARG A 209 23.99 26.27 21.87
CA ARG A 209 24.99 25.60 21.01
C ARG A 209 25.35 26.40 19.76
N ALA A 210 24.40 27.16 19.20
CA ALA A 210 24.62 27.96 18.00
C ALA A 210 25.59 29.15 18.23
N ASP A 211 25.69 29.64 19.47
CA ASP A 211 26.58 30.75 19.83
C ASP A 211 28.05 30.34 20.06
N SER A 212 28.36 29.03 19.94
CA SER A 212 29.73 28.50 20.00
C SER A 212 30.13 27.83 18.69
N GLY A 213 30.15 28.64 17.62
CA GLY A 213 31.00 28.47 16.46
C GLY A 213 30.79 27.22 15.61
N SER A 214 30.04 27.33 14.53
CA SER A 214 30.45 26.95 13.16
C SER A 214 29.25 26.89 12.22
N ASP A 215 29.45 27.49 11.06
CA ASP A 215 28.66 27.36 9.84
C ASP A 215 28.20 25.91 9.62
N SER A 216 26.90 25.66 9.73
CA SER A 216 26.30 24.39 9.32
C SER A 216 24.82 24.57 9.00
N SER A 217 24.55 24.87 7.73
CA SER A 217 23.27 24.56 7.10
C SER A 217 23.06 23.04 7.11
N MET A 218 22.51 22.53 8.20
CA MET A 218 22.17 21.12 8.36
C MET A 218 20.94 20.81 7.49
N ARG A 219 21.18 20.45 6.22
CA ARG A 219 20.14 19.88 5.35
C ARG A 219 19.69 18.56 5.95
N LEU A 220 18.46 18.51 6.46
CA LEU A 220 17.80 17.27 6.84
C LEU A 220 17.56 16.43 5.58
N PRO A 221 17.69 15.08 5.65
CA PRO A 221 17.40 14.23 4.50
C PRO A 221 15.92 14.35 4.13
N GLN A 222 15.67 14.73 2.88
CA GLN A 222 14.34 14.95 2.33
C GLN A 222 13.69 13.58 2.09
N HIS A 223 12.67 13.25 2.89
CA HIS A 223 11.89 12.02 2.71
C HIS A 223 10.59 12.34 1.97
N VAL A 224 10.40 11.68 0.82
CA VAL A 224 9.23 11.79 -0.04
C VAL A 224 8.10 10.95 0.56
N ALA A 225 6.89 11.51 0.63
CA ALA A 225 5.70 10.78 1.08
C ALA A 225 5.40 9.58 0.16
N ALA A 226 4.85 8.52 0.72
CA ALA A 226 4.40 7.38 -0.08
C ALA A 226 3.19 7.80 -0.93
N GLY A 227 3.37 7.90 -2.25
CA GLY A 227 2.31 8.26 -3.21
C GLY A 227 2.66 9.42 -4.14
N ASP A 228 3.71 10.18 -3.86
CA ASP A 228 4.11 11.30 -4.71
C ASP A 228 4.69 10.81 -6.05
N ARG A 229 3.91 11.00 -7.13
CA ARG A 229 4.30 10.63 -8.51
C ARG A 229 5.29 11.62 -9.13
N HIS A 230 5.52 12.77 -8.51
CA HIS A 230 6.41 13.79 -9.01
C HIS A 230 7.49 14.02 -7.95
N GLY A 231 8.62 13.32 -8.07
CA GLY A 231 9.80 13.52 -7.23
C GLY A 231 10.49 14.89 -7.41
N LYS A 232 9.72 15.98 -7.36
CA LYS A 232 10.11 17.37 -7.32
C LYS A 232 9.12 18.10 -6.41
N PRO A 233 9.59 18.81 -5.37
CA PRO A 233 8.72 19.68 -4.60
C PRO A 233 8.28 20.86 -5.48
N ASP A 234 6.98 21.00 -5.73
CA ASP A 234 6.40 22.25 -6.25
C ASP A 234 6.32 23.27 -5.11
N VAL A 235 7.48 23.75 -4.67
CA VAL A 235 7.60 24.98 -3.88
C VAL A 235 7.55 26.17 -4.83
N GLY A 236 6.37 26.40 -5.40
CA GLY A 236 6.14 27.32 -6.50
C GLY A 236 5.05 28.36 -6.25
N LEU A 237 4.88 28.85 -5.01
CA LEU A 237 4.00 29.99 -4.72
C LEU A 237 4.68 30.93 -3.73
N HIS A 238 5.50 31.86 -4.25
CA HIS A 238 5.66 33.25 -3.81
C HIS A 238 6.85 33.88 -4.56
N ASP A 239 6.69 34.15 -5.86
CA ASP A 239 7.62 35.03 -6.61
C ASP A 239 6.85 36.10 -7.41
N GLN A 240 5.81 36.66 -6.78
CA GLN A 240 5.18 37.91 -7.19
C GLN A 240 4.89 38.77 -5.97
N GLN A 241 5.91 39.43 -5.43
CA GLN A 241 5.84 40.78 -4.84
C GLN A 241 7.23 41.21 -4.36
N ASN A 242 8.14 41.48 -5.30
CA ASN A 242 9.28 42.36 -5.05
C ASN A 242 9.20 43.53 -6.04
N GLY A 243 8.58 44.61 -5.58
CA GLY A 243 8.41 45.86 -6.30
C GLY A 243 8.14 47.00 -5.33
N LEU A 244 9.00 47.17 -4.32
CA LEU A 244 9.02 48.38 -3.49
C LEU A 244 9.65 49.52 -4.31
N PRO A 245 8.96 50.64 -4.58
CA PRO A 245 9.62 51.83 -5.09
C PRO A 245 10.30 52.60 -3.96
N ALA A 246 11.51 53.08 -4.26
CA ALA A 246 12.40 53.82 -3.38
C ALA A 246 11.74 55.03 -2.70
N SER A 247 12.09 55.23 -1.44
CA SER A 247 11.77 56.42 -0.66
C SER A 247 12.39 57.68 -1.26
N GLY A 248 11.54 58.60 -1.71
CA GLY A 248 11.89 59.95 -2.12
C GLY A 248 11.15 60.98 -1.26
N GLN A 249 11.89 61.93 -0.72
CA GLN A 249 11.44 63.06 0.09
C GLN A 249 10.36 63.91 -0.60
N ASN A 250 9.30 64.29 0.12
CA ASN A 250 8.84 65.69 0.25
C ASN A 250 7.62 65.78 1.17
N GLY A 251 7.61 66.83 1.99
CA GLY A 251 6.61 67.03 3.04
C GLY A 251 5.32 67.72 2.57
N SER A 252 4.27 67.53 3.37
CA SER A 252 3.26 68.54 3.69
C SER A 252 2.36 67.99 4.79
N GLN A 253 2.16 68.80 5.83
CA GLN A 253 1.21 68.60 6.93
C GLN A 253 -0.21 68.30 6.42
N LEU A 254 -1.01 67.55 7.20
CA LEU A 254 -2.36 67.93 7.68
C LEU A 254 -2.93 66.85 8.62
N GLU A 255 -3.76 67.31 9.57
CA GLU A 255 -4.16 66.75 10.87
C GLU A 255 -5.21 65.60 10.88
N PRO A 256 -5.47 64.95 12.05
CA PRO A 256 -6.31 63.76 12.18
C PRO A 256 -7.77 64.08 12.50
N ILE A 257 -8.73 63.29 11.97
CA ILE A 257 -10.14 63.35 12.41
C ILE A 257 -10.80 61.96 12.41
N SER A 258 -11.16 61.54 13.63
CA SER A 258 -12.37 60.85 14.13
C SER A 258 -12.93 59.58 13.45
N GLU A 259 -13.11 58.57 14.31
CA GLU A 259 -14.11 57.49 14.28
C GLU A 259 -15.47 57.90 13.70
N LYS A 260 -16.12 56.97 12.97
CA LYS A 260 -17.45 56.41 13.29
C LYS A 260 -17.87 55.31 12.29
N GLU A 261 -18.40 54.25 12.89
CA GLU A 261 -19.09 53.04 12.35
C GLU A 261 -18.23 51.95 11.69
#